data_AF-A0A524J5B7-F1
#
_entry.id   AF-A0A524J5B7-F1
#
_cell.length_a   1.000
_cell.length_b   1.000
_cell.length_c   1.000
_cell.angle_alpha   90.00
_cell.angle_beta   90.00
_cell.angle_gamma   90.00
#
_symmetry.space_group_name_H-M   'P 1'
#
loop_
_entity.id
_entity.type
_entity.pdbx_description
1 polymer ?
#
loop_
_entity_poly.entity_id
_entity_poly.type
_entity_poly.pdbx_seq_one_letter_code
_entity_poly.pdbx_strand_id
1 'polypeptide(L)'
;MESREGVNRLFLELASENRLDVLRALHARDFKMRELARKLDLTATETFRQIKRLSEALLVQKLPKGSYTITPYGNLVLQLSSSQEFVFRHREYFSTHDLSRLPYPFINRIGELSEASLSMETMRNINKGEELVGRAEQYLWAIVEGPGNELLGPAVAEQIRKGVKYRFIVPESLLPTGSGPPGTAQDFEARILP
;
A
#
# COMPACT_ATOMS: atom_id res chain seq x y z
N MET A 1 -40.50 0.45 -6.33
CA MET A 1 -39.41 1.33 -6.80
C MET A 1 -38.50 1.57 -5.61
N GLU A 2 -37.68 0.56 -5.29
CA GLU A 2 -36.74 0.64 -4.17
C GLU A 2 -35.71 1.74 -4.47
N SER A 3 -35.48 2.61 -3.50
CA SER A 3 -34.51 3.69 -3.60
C SER A 3 -33.16 3.14 -4.06
N ARG A 4 -32.67 3.59 -5.22
CA ARG A 4 -31.28 3.43 -5.66
C ARG A 4 -30.35 4.11 -4.63
N GLU A 5 -30.08 3.44 -3.53
CA GLU A 5 -28.94 3.72 -2.67
C GLU A 5 -27.75 2.93 -3.22
N GLY A 6 -26.91 3.62 -3.98
CA GLY A 6 -25.69 3.06 -4.55
C GLY A 6 -24.45 3.69 -3.93
N VAL A 7 -23.29 3.17 -4.34
CA VAL A 7 -21.96 3.67 -3.94
C VAL A 7 -21.77 5.17 -4.23
N ASN A 8 -22.52 5.73 -5.18
CA ASN A 8 -22.54 7.15 -5.50
C ASN A 8 -22.92 8.02 -4.28
N ARG A 9 -23.85 7.58 -3.44
CA ARG A 9 -24.17 8.33 -2.21
C ARG A 9 -22.98 8.34 -1.25
N LEU A 10 -22.30 7.20 -1.09
CA LEU A 10 -21.09 7.15 -0.29
C LEU A 10 -20.02 8.11 -0.82
N PHE A 11 -19.79 8.15 -2.14
CA PHE A 11 -18.87 9.11 -2.73
C PHE A 11 -19.28 10.56 -2.47
N LEU A 12 -20.57 10.89 -2.58
CA LEU A 12 -21.07 12.22 -2.20
C LEU A 12 -20.90 12.50 -0.70
N GLU A 13 -20.96 11.48 0.16
CA GLU A 13 -20.66 11.61 1.59
C GLU A 13 -19.17 11.79 1.89
N LEU A 14 -18.27 11.30 1.02
CA LEU A 14 -16.83 11.47 1.16
C LEU A 14 -16.28 12.71 0.43
N ALA A 15 -17.00 13.25 -0.56
CA ALA A 15 -16.58 14.36 -1.42
C ALA A 15 -16.51 15.75 -0.73
N SER A 16 -16.44 15.81 0.60
CA SER A 16 -16.22 17.04 1.35
C SER A 16 -14.90 16.95 2.08
N GLU A 17 -14.01 17.93 1.86
CA GLU A 17 -12.69 18.03 2.50
C GLU A 17 -12.80 17.84 4.02
N ASN A 18 -13.69 18.61 4.66
CA ASN A 18 -13.87 18.56 6.11
C ASN A 18 -14.40 17.22 6.65
N ARG A 19 -15.14 16.42 5.87
CA ARG A 19 -15.68 15.13 6.37
C ARG A 19 -14.64 14.04 6.38
N LEU A 20 -13.80 13.97 5.34
CA LEU A 20 -12.72 13.00 5.32
C LEU A 20 -11.72 13.29 6.44
N ASP A 21 -11.45 14.56 6.73
CA ASP A 21 -10.60 14.97 7.85
C ASP A 21 -11.21 14.66 9.22
N VAL A 22 -12.52 14.85 9.38
CA VAL A 22 -13.24 14.37 10.56
C VAL A 22 -13.10 12.85 10.71
N LEU A 23 -13.29 12.09 9.64
CA LEU A 23 -13.22 10.63 9.67
C LEU A 23 -11.80 10.15 10.02
N ARG A 24 -10.76 10.74 9.42
CA ARG A 24 -9.35 10.48 9.74
C ARG A 24 -9.00 10.85 11.19
N ALA A 25 -9.48 11.99 11.68
CA ALA A 25 -9.27 12.39 13.06
C ALA A 25 -9.89 11.37 14.03
N LEU A 26 -11.13 10.96 13.79
CA LEU A 26 -11.84 9.98 14.61
C LEU A 26 -11.29 8.55 14.47
N HIS A 27 -10.63 8.22 13.36
CA HIS A 27 -9.88 6.98 13.20
C HIS A 27 -8.66 6.93 14.13
N ALA A 28 -7.94 8.05 14.27
CA ALA A 28 -6.77 8.11 15.14
C ALA A 28 -7.12 8.01 16.63
N ARG A 29 -8.22 8.63 17.06
CA ARG A 29 -8.77 8.51 18.43
C ARG A 29 -10.16 9.15 18.53
N ASP A 30 -10.83 8.88 19.65
CA ASP A 30 -12.09 9.55 19.98
C ASP A 30 -11.89 11.04 20.30
N PHE A 31 -12.88 11.86 19.92
CA PHE A 31 -12.91 13.30 20.21
C PHE A 31 -14.28 13.74 20.72
N LYS A 32 -14.29 14.71 21.66
CA LYS A 32 -15.49 15.53 21.86
C LYS A 32 -15.65 16.53 20.72
N MET A 33 -16.88 16.92 20.40
CA MET A 33 -17.16 17.85 19.29
C MET A 33 -16.33 19.15 19.36
N ARG A 34 -16.19 19.76 20.54
CA ARG A 34 -15.41 20.99 20.72
C ARG A 34 -13.90 20.80 20.49
N GLU A 35 -13.39 19.61 20.81
CA GLU A 35 -11.98 19.26 20.59
C GLU A 35 -11.72 19.01 19.11
N LEU A 36 -12.66 18.34 18.44
CA LEU A 36 -12.61 18.09 17.01
C LEU A 36 -12.68 19.39 16.21
N ALA A 37 -13.61 20.29 16.56
CA ALA A 37 -13.74 21.62 15.96
C ALA A 37 -12.42 22.40 16.03
N ARG A 38 -11.77 22.41 17.21
CA ARG A 38 -10.48 23.07 17.40
C ARG A 38 -9.34 22.40 16.63
N LYS A 39 -9.32 21.08 16.58
CA LYS A 39 -8.27 20.32 15.88
C LYS A 39 -8.29 20.57 14.38
N LEU A 40 -9.49 20.73 13.80
CA LEU A 40 -9.71 20.87 12.37
C LEU A 40 -9.97 22.33 11.94
N ASP A 41 -9.82 23.28 12.87
CA ASP A 41 -10.14 24.70 12.64
C ASP A 41 -11.53 24.95 12.03
N LEU A 42 -12.53 24.21 12.54
CA LEU A 42 -13.91 24.30 12.10
C LEU A 42 -14.78 25.05 13.11
N THR A 43 -15.80 25.74 12.64
CA THR A 43 -16.84 26.26 13.54
C THR A 43 -17.62 25.13 14.21
N ALA A 44 -18.25 25.43 15.35
CA ALA A 44 -19.11 24.46 16.02
C ALA A 44 -20.27 23.99 15.13
N THR A 45 -20.84 24.89 14.33
CA THR A 45 -21.94 24.59 13.39
C THR A 45 -21.49 23.67 12.26
N GLU A 46 -20.32 23.93 11.68
CA GLU A 46 -19.76 23.05 10.65
C GLU A 46 -19.42 21.68 11.20
N THR A 47 -18.76 21.63 12.36
CA THR A 47 -18.42 20.36 13.02
C THR A 47 -19.67 19.53 13.30
N PHE A 48 -20.72 20.16 13.84
CA PHE A 48 -22.01 19.49 14.07
C PHE A 48 -22.61 18.96 12.77
N ARG A 49 -22.62 19.76 11.70
CA ARG A 49 -23.13 19.35 10.38
C ARG A 49 -22.36 18.15 9.82
N GLN A 50 -21.02 18.15 9.90
CA GLN A 50 -20.22 17.04 9.40
C GLN A 50 -20.43 15.76 10.21
N ILE A 51 -20.43 15.85 11.54
CA ILE A 51 -20.70 14.70 12.42
C ILE A 51 -22.10 14.13 12.15
N LYS A 52 -23.12 14.98 12.03
CA LYS A 52 -24.50 14.56 11.77
C LYS A 52 -24.58 13.75 10.47
N ARG A 53 -24.01 14.25 9.37
CA ARG A 53 -24.00 13.54 8.09
C ARG A 53 -23.23 12.23 8.14
N LEU A 54 -22.04 12.24 8.75
CA LEU A 54 -21.25 11.02 8.91
C LEU A 54 -21.95 9.98 9.80
N SER A 55 -22.75 10.42 10.78
CA SER A 55 -23.56 9.54 11.63
C SER A 55 -24.75 8.97 10.86
N GLU A 56 -25.44 9.80 10.07
CA GLU A 56 -26.53 9.36 9.17
C GLU A 56 -26.01 8.37 8.12
N ALA A 57 -24.77 8.51 7.67
CA ALA A 57 -24.08 7.58 6.78
C ALA A 57 -23.47 6.35 7.48
N LEU A 58 -23.69 6.17 8.79
CA LEU A 58 -23.16 5.08 9.61
C LEU A 58 -21.62 5.01 9.70
N LEU A 59 -20.90 6.07 9.33
CA LEU A 59 -19.44 6.14 9.36
C LEU A 59 -18.89 6.53 10.74
N VAL A 60 -19.67 7.29 11.50
CA VAL A 60 -19.32 7.79 12.84
C VAL A 60 -20.46 7.49 13.80
N GLN A 61 -20.13 7.27 15.07
CA GLN A 61 -21.11 7.09 16.13
C GLN A 61 -20.78 7.91 17.36
N LYS A 62 -21.81 8.28 18.13
CA LYS A 62 -21.67 8.97 19.41
C LYS A 62 -21.53 7.96 20.54
N LEU A 63 -20.56 8.18 21.41
CA LEU A 63 -20.32 7.38 22.61
C LEU A 63 -21.11 7.92 23.82
N PRO A 64 -21.36 7.10 24.86
CA PRO A 64 -22.13 7.51 26.04
C PRO A 64 -21.58 8.75 26.77
N LYS A 65 -20.26 9.00 26.69
CA LYS A 65 -19.59 10.17 27.30
C LYS A 65 -19.64 11.45 26.45
N GLY A 66 -20.38 11.43 25.34
CA GLY A 66 -20.54 12.57 24.42
C GLY A 66 -19.36 12.80 23.46
N SER A 67 -18.35 11.92 23.48
CA SER A 67 -17.35 11.82 22.41
C SER A 67 -17.93 11.12 21.19
N TYR A 68 -17.25 11.26 20.06
CA TYR A 68 -17.53 10.55 18.82
C TYR A 68 -16.36 9.62 18.49
N THR A 69 -16.66 8.54 17.78
CA THR A 69 -15.69 7.57 17.29
C THR A 69 -16.09 7.09 15.90
N ILE A 70 -15.13 6.59 15.14
CA ILE A 70 -15.39 5.94 13.86
C ILE A 70 -16.06 4.58 14.07
N THR A 71 -16.99 4.18 13.21
CA THR A 71 -17.60 2.85 13.27
C THR A 71 -16.70 1.82 12.55
N PRO A 72 -16.93 0.50 12.73
CA PRO A 72 -16.27 -0.52 11.92
C PRO A 72 -16.49 -0.32 10.41
N TYR A 73 -17.71 0.09 10.01
CA TYR A 73 -18.01 0.42 8.61
C TYR A 73 -17.22 1.65 8.15
N GLY A 74 -17.15 2.71 8.96
CA GLY A 74 -16.35 3.90 8.69
C GLY A 74 -14.87 3.59 8.52
N ASN A 75 -14.31 2.73 9.39
CA ASN A 75 -12.93 2.26 9.29
C ASN A 75 -12.68 1.54 7.97
N LEU A 76 -13.56 0.60 7.60
CA LEU A 76 -13.45 -0.12 6.34
C LEU A 76 -13.53 0.82 5.13
N VAL A 77 -14.48 1.77 5.13
CA VAL A 77 -14.61 2.78 4.08
C VAL A 77 -13.35 3.63 3.97
N LEU A 78 -12.80 4.09 5.10
CA LEU A 78 -11.57 4.88 5.14
C LEU A 78 -10.38 4.06 4.61
N GLN A 79 -10.24 2.80 5.02
CA GLN A 79 -9.20 1.91 4.54
C GLN A 79 -9.31 1.68 3.02
N LEU A 80 -10.51 1.42 2.49
CA LEU A 80 -10.73 1.25 1.06
C LEU A 80 -10.48 2.54 0.26
N SER A 81 -10.69 3.71 0.87
CA SER A 81 -10.42 5.00 0.23
C SER A 81 -8.92 5.28 0.01
N SER A 82 -8.03 4.62 0.76
CA SER A 82 -6.57 4.80 0.62
C SER A 82 -6.06 4.51 -0.79
N SER A 83 -6.64 3.51 -1.47
CA SER A 83 -6.27 3.19 -2.85
C SER A 83 -6.68 4.30 -3.82
N GLN A 84 -7.84 4.92 -3.60
CA GLN A 84 -8.29 6.06 -4.42
C GLN A 84 -7.42 7.28 -4.17
N GLU A 85 -7.04 7.53 -2.92
CA GLU A 85 -6.13 8.61 -2.54
C GLU A 85 -4.75 8.44 -3.20
N PHE A 86 -4.20 7.23 -3.18
CA PHE A 86 -2.93 6.92 -3.86
C PHE A 86 -3.01 7.18 -5.36
N VAL A 87 -4.05 6.67 -6.02
CA VAL A 87 -4.27 6.87 -7.46
C VAL A 87 -4.45 8.36 -7.79
N PHE A 88 -5.21 9.09 -6.98
CA PHE A 88 -5.41 10.53 -7.17
C PHE A 88 -4.11 11.33 -7.02
N ARG A 89 -3.28 10.98 -6.03
CA ARG A 89 -1.97 11.60 -5.78
C ARG A 89 -1.01 11.43 -6.95
N HIS A 90 -1.11 10.30 -7.67
CA HIS A 90 -0.24 9.94 -8.78
C HIS A 90 -0.97 9.88 -10.13
N ARG A 91 -2.06 10.64 -10.29
CA ARG A 91 -2.94 10.59 -11.47
C ARG A 91 -2.21 10.88 -12.79
N GLU A 92 -1.20 11.74 -12.79
CA GLU A 92 -0.39 12.04 -13.99
C GLU A 92 0.43 10.83 -14.45
N TYR A 93 0.91 10.01 -13.50
CA TYR A 93 1.59 8.77 -13.83
C TYR A 93 0.60 7.75 -14.40
N PHE A 94 -0.53 7.54 -13.71
CA PHE A 94 -1.54 6.57 -14.10
C PHE A 94 -2.35 6.97 -15.35
N SER A 95 -2.27 8.21 -15.82
CA SER A 95 -2.89 8.62 -17.09
C SER A 95 -2.14 8.10 -18.32
N THR A 96 -0.89 7.69 -18.17
CA THR A 96 -0.01 7.22 -19.26
C THR A 96 0.52 5.80 -19.06
N HIS A 97 0.33 5.20 -17.89
CA HIS A 97 0.86 3.89 -17.53
C HIS A 97 -0.28 2.89 -17.29
N ASP A 98 -0.40 1.90 -18.17
CA ASP A 98 -1.39 0.83 -18.05
C ASP A 98 -0.95 -0.24 -17.04
N LEU A 99 -1.77 -0.45 -16.01
CA LEU A 99 -1.56 -1.45 -14.98
C LEU A 99 -2.20 -2.82 -15.31
N SER A 100 -2.87 -2.97 -16.46
CA SER A 100 -3.58 -4.22 -16.83
C SER A 100 -2.71 -5.48 -16.84
N ARG A 101 -1.39 -5.30 -16.96
CA ARG A 101 -0.39 -6.38 -16.91
C ARG A 101 -0.05 -6.85 -15.50
N LEU A 102 -0.41 -6.07 -14.47
CA LEU A 102 -0.21 -6.47 -13.08
C LEU A 102 -1.30 -7.45 -12.64
N PRO A 103 -0.96 -8.49 -11.87
CA PRO A 103 -1.97 -9.35 -11.26
C PRO A 103 -2.99 -8.56 -10.45
N TYR A 104 -4.26 -8.90 -10.63
CA TYR A 104 -5.40 -8.23 -9.99
C TYR A 104 -5.26 -8.00 -8.46
N PRO A 105 -4.70 -8.96 -7.67
CA PRO A 105 -4.50 -8.72 -6.23
C PRO A 105 -3.59 -7.53 -5.91
N PHE A 106 -2.60 -7.22 -6.76
CA PHE A 106 -1.71 -6.06 -6.54
C PHE A 106 -2.40 -4.75 -6.85
N ILE A 107 -3.22 -4.72 -7.90
CA ILE A 107 -4.02 -3.53 -8.26
C ILE A 107 -4.98 -3.19 -7.12
N ASN A 108 -5.66 -4.19 -6.54
CA ASN A 108 -6.58 -3.98 -5.42
C ASN A 108 -5.90 -3.55 -4.11
N ARG A 109 -4.59 -3.74 -3.98
CA ARG A 109 -3.78 -3.38 -2.80
C ARG A 109 -2.90 -2.17 -3.05
N ILE A 110 -3.10 -1.45 -4.16
CA ILE A 110 -2.23 -0.34 -4.56
C ILE A 110 -2.15 0.76 -3.48
N GLY A 111 -3.21 0.94 -2.68
CA GLY A 111 -3.22 1.87 -1.56
C GLY A 111 -2.16 1.61 -0.50
N GLU A 112 -1.66 0.38 -0.35
CA GLU A 112 -0.56 0.03 0.58
C GLU A 112 0.74 0.78 0.23
N LEU A 113 0.92 1.20 -1.03
CA LEU A 113 2.05 2.02 -1.45
C LEU A 113 1.99 3.45 -0.87
N SER A 114 0.87 3.88 -0.28
CA SER A 114 0.77 5.18 0.39
C SER A 114 1.68 5.30 1.60
N GLU A 115 1.99 4.16 2.24
CA GLU A 115 2.92 4.07 3.38
C GLU A 115 4.38 3.87 2.91
N ALA A 116 4.63 3.78 1.61
CA ALA A 116 5.96 3.59 1.06
C ALA A 116 6.71 4.94 0.95
N SER A 117 8.02 4.90 1.20
CA SER A 117 8.92 6.02 0.98
C SER A 117 9.80 5.78 -0.25
N LEU A 118 9.85 6.75 -1.17
CA LEU A 118 10.82 6.72 -2.26
C LEU A 118 12.22 7.03 -1.71
N SER A 119 13.19 6.18 -2.01
CA SER A 119 14.60 6.43 -1.74
C SER A 119 15.38 6.45 -3.05
N MET A 120 16.00 7.60 -3.34
CA MET A 120 16.88 7.80 -4.49
C MET A 120 18.36 7.55 -4.16
N GLU A 121 18.66 7.14 -2.92
CA GLU A 121 20.02 6.91 -2.45
C GLU A 121 20.45 5.48 -2.77
N THR A 122 21.23 5.31 -3.84
CA THR A 122 21.68 3.98 -4.33
C THR A 122 22.28 3.12 -3.22
N MET A 123 23.25 3.64 -2.46
CA MET A 123 23.90 2.88 -1.39
C MET A 123 22.95 2.48 -0.27
N ARG A 124 21.98 3.33 0.06
CA ARG A 124 20.95 3.02 1.06
C ARG A 124 20.05 1.90 0.58
N ASN A 125 19.67 1.91 -0.70
CA ASN A 125 18.86 0.87 -1.31
C ASN A 125 19.59 -0.48 -1.35
N ILE A 126 20.89 -0.48 -1.68
CA ILE A 126 21.75 -1.68 -1.65
C ILE A 126 21.81 -2.25 -0.24
N ASN A 127 22.18 -1.43 0.76
CA ASN A 127 22.27 -1.87 2.15
C ASN A 127 20.94 -2.41 2.68
N LYS A 128 19.81 -1.80 2.27
CA LYS A 128 18.48 -2.28 2.66
C LYS A 128 18.16 -3.63 2.01
N GLY A 129 18.53 -3.82 0.75
CA GLY A 129 18.42 -5.09 0.05
C GLY A 129 19.22 -6.20 0.75
N GLU A 130 20.46 -5.93 1.14
CA GLU A 130 21.30 -6.88 1.89
C GLU A 130 20.71 -7.22 3.26
N GLU A 131 20.18 -6.25 4.01
CA GLU A 131 19.49 -6.49 5.28
C GLU A 131 18.28 -7.42 5.09
N LEU A 132 17.47 -7.18 4.06
CA LEU A 132 16.28 -7.99 3.76
C LEU A 132 16.66 -9.43 3.38
N VAL A 133 17.72 -9.60 2.59
CA VAL A 133 18.30 -10.92 2.31
C VAL A 133 18.74 -11.59 3.61
N GLY A 134 19.49 -10.88 4.46
CA GLY A 134 20.00 -11.41 5.74
C GLY A 134 18.90 -11.88 6.70
N ARG A 135 17.67 -11.41 6.53
CA ARG A 135 16.50 -11.77 7.34
C ARG A 135 15.58 -12.81 6.71
N ALA A 136 15.88 -13.27 5.49
CA ALA A 136 15.06 -14.28 4.83
C ALA A 136 15.14 -15.62 5.57
N GLU A 137 13.99 -16.24 5.86
CA GLU A 137 13.95 -17.53 6.58
C GLU A 137 13.52 -18.70 5.68
N GLN A 138 12.72 -18.42 4.65
CA GLN A 138 12.10 -19.47 3.83
C GLN A 138 12.42 -19.33 2.34
N TYR A 139 12.28 -18.11 1.81
CA TYR A 139 12.53 -17.82 0.40
C TYR A 139 13.02 -16.40 0.14
N LEU A 140 13.70 -16.23 -0.99
CA LEU A 140 14.12 -14.97 -1.58
C LEU A 140 13.75 -14.97 -3.07
N TRP A 141 12.78 -14.14 -3.46
CA TRP A 141 12.40 -13.96 -4.86
C TRP A 141 12.72 -12.54 -5.31
N ALA A 142 13.45 -12.39 -6.40
CA ALA A 142 13.86 -11.08 -6.89
C ALA A 142 13.77 -10.96 -8.41
N ILE A 143 13.54 -9.74 -8.88
CA ILE A 143 13.65 -9.34 -10.29
C ILE A 143 14.83 -8.38 -10.37
N VAL A 144 15.82 -8.66 -11.22
CA VAL A 144 17.10 -7.96 -11.20
C VAL A 144 17.55 -7.57 -12.60
N GLU A 145 18.11 -6.38 -12.74
CA GLU A 145 18.57 -5.80 -14.01
C GLU A 145 20.11 -5.89 -14.14
N GLY A 146 20.65 -7.12 -14.07
CA GLY A 146 22.08 -7.37 -14.20
C GLY A 146 22.46 -8.83 -13.95
N PRO A 147 23.69 -9.26 -14.28
CA PRO A 147 24.17 -10.57 -13.87
C PRO A 147 24.07 -10.59 -12.35
N GLY A 148 23.35 -11.54 -11.77
CA GLY A 148 22.99 -11.53 -10.36
C GLY A 148 24.16 -11.53 -9.36
N ASN A 149 25.42 -11.34 -9.76
CA ASN A 149 26.61 -11.32 -8.90
C ASN A 149 26.58 -10.22 -7.83
N GLU A 150 26.02 -9.04 -8.10
CA GLU A 150 25.87 -7.96 -7.12
C GLU A 150 24.78 -8.28 -6.07
N LEU A 151 23.76 -9.07 -6.44
CA LEU A 151 22.76 -9.60 -5.50
C LEU A 151 23.18 -10.92 -4.84
N LEU A 152 24.02 -11.73 -5.49
CA LEU A 152 24.66 -12.94 -4.97
C LEU A 152 25.88 -12.62 -4.11
N GLY A 153 25.83 -11.50 -3.40
CA GLY A 153 26.79 -11.17 -2.37
C GLY A 153 26.85 -12.23 -1.26
N PRO A 154 27.80 -12.12 -0.33
CA PRO A 154 28.01 -13.09 0.74
C PRO A 154 26.74 -13.38 1.56
N ALA A 155 25.84 -12.40 1.70
CA ALA A 155 24.56 -12.56 2.38
C ALA A 155 23.65 -13.60 1.73
N VAL A 156 23.51 -13.62 0.40
CA VAL A 156 22.68 -14.64 -0.29
C VAL A 156 23.33 -16.01 -0.17
N ALA A 157 24.65 -16.11 -0.35
CA ALA A 157 25.38 -17.38 -0.19
C ALA A 157 25.23 -17.96 1.23
N GLU A 158 25.18 -17.11 2.25
CA GLU A 158 24.91 -17.52 3.63
C GLU A 158 23.47 -18.05 3.80
N GLN A 159 22.46 -17.37 3.24
CA GLN A 159 21.08 -17.81 3.35
C GLN A 159 20.81 -19.12 2.59
N ILE A 160 21.46 -19.32 1.45
CA ILE A 160 21.42 -20.60 0.73
C ILE A 160 21.94 -21.73 1.62
N ARG A 161 23.06 -21.53 2.33
CA ARG A 161 23.58 -22.52 3.28
C ARG A 161 22.62 -22.80 4.44
N LYS A 162 21.77 -21.84 4.81
CA LYS A 162 20.71 -22.01 5.82
C LYS A 162 19.44 -22.69 5.28
N GLY A 163 19.40 -23.02 3.98
CA GLY A 163 18.27 -23.71 3.34
C GLY A 163 17.19 -22.79 2.78
N VAL A 164 17.45 -21.48 2.68
CA VAL A 164 16.52 -20.52 2.07
C VAL A 164 16.42 -20.74 0.56
N LYS A 165 15.20 -20.84 0.03
CA LYS A 165 14.95 -21.05 -1.40
C LYS A 165 15.11 -19.75 -2.19
N TYR A 166 15.82 -19.74 -3.29
CA TYR A 166 15.99 -18.54 -4.11
C TYR A 166 15.40 -18.69 -5.52
N ARG A 167 14.84 -17.59 -6.05
CA ARG A 167 14.41 -17.48 -7.45
C ARG A 167 14.68 -16.07 -7.96
N PHE A 168 15.18 -15.99 -9.19
CA PHE A 168 15.48 -14.72 -9.84
C PHE A 168 14.81 -14.66 -11.21
N ILE A 169 14.28 -13.48 -11.55
CA ILE A 169 13.88 -13.12 -12.91
C ILE A 169 14.92 -12.11 -13.41
N VAL A 170 15.56 -12.43 -14.54
CA VAL A 170 16.62 -11.60 -15.14
C VAL A 170 16.31 -11.44 -16.63
N PRO A 171 16.51 -10.25 -17.22
CA PRO A 171 16.46 -10.09 -18.67
C PRO A 171 17.45 -11.03 -19.36
N GLU A 172 17.00 -11.72 -20.40
CA GLU A 172 17.82 -12.70 -21.14
C GLU A 172 19.10 -12.06 -21.72
N SER A 173 19.00 -10.81 -22.20
CA SER A 173 20.12 -10.04 -22.75
C SER A 173 21.26 -9.78 -21.76
N LEU A 174 21.02 -9.94 -20.46
CA LEU A 174 21.98 -9.71 -19.38
C LEU A 174 22.59 -11.02 -18.84
N LEU A 175 22.21 -12.17 -19.41
CA LEU A 175 22.88 -13.44 -19.11
C LEU A 175 24.28 -13.44 -19.73
N PRO A 176 25.33 -13.91 -19.02
CA PRO A 176 26.68 -13.88 -19.57
C PRO A 176 26.77 -14.85 -20.77
N THR A 177 27.28 -14.35 -21.89
CA THR A 177 27.48 -15.14 -23.11
C THR A 177 28.57 -16.19 -22.87
N GLY A 178 28.22 -17.47 -22.96
CA GLY A 178 29.16 -18.58 -22.87
C GLY A 178 29.45 -19.12 -21.46
N SER A 179 28.96 -18.48 -20.40
CA SER A 179 28.72 -19.23 -19.16
C SER A 179 27.46 -20.06 -19.40
N GLY A 180 27.51 -21.38 -19.18
CA GLY A 180 26.28 -22.16 -19.06
C GLY A 180 25.29 -21.46 -18.11
N PRO A 181 23.98 -21.73 -18.21
CA PRO A 181 22.99 -21.10 -17.33
C PRO A 181 23.52 -21.13 -15.89
N PRO A 182 23.40 -20.05 -15.10
CA PRO A 182 23.94 -20.00 -13.74
C PRO A 182 23.29 -21.11 -12.91
N GLY A 183 23.89 -22.31 -12.88
CA GLY A 183 23.09 -23.52 -12.62
C GLY A 183 23.75 -24.85 -12.96
N THR A 184 25.08 -24.99 -12.77
CA THR A 184 25.69 -26.33 -12.68
C THR A 184 25.46 -27.00 -11.30
N ALA A 185 24.79 -26.33 -10.37
CA ALA A 185 24.32 -26.91 -9.11
C ALA A 185 22.96 -27.62 -9.31
N GLN A 186 22.77 -28.77 -8.67
CA GLN A 186 21.59 -29.66 -8.79
C GLN A 186 20.22 -28.98 -8.54
N ASP A 187 20.20 -27.80 -7.92
CA ASP A 187 18.98 -27.14 -7.43
C ASP A 187 18.53 -25.93 -8.28
N PHE A 188 19.07 -25.74 -9.49
CA PHE A 188 18.72 -24.62 -10.38
C PHE A 188 17.77 -25.04 -11.50
N GLU A 189 16.65 -24.32 -11.65
CA GLU A 189 15.71 -24.48 -12.77
C GLU A 189 15.58 -23.17 -13.56
N ALA A 190 16.10 -23.15 -14.79
CA ALA A 190 15.93 -22.02 -15.70
C ALA A 190 14.58 -22.12 -16.42
N ARG A 191 13.79 -21.04 -16.40
CA ARG A 191 12.54 -20.94 -17.18
C ARG A 191 12.54 -19.65 -17.97
N ILE A 192 12.25 -19.75 -19.27
CA ILE A 192 11.95 -18.61 -20.11
C ILE A 192 10.48 -18.28 -19.90
N LEU A 193 10.19 -17.04 -19.47
CA LEU A 193 8.81 -16.56 -19.38
C LEU A 193 8.34 -16.16 -20.79
N PRO A 194 7.12 -16.53 -21.19
CA PRO A 194 6.56 -16.21 -22.51
C PRO A 194 6.28 -14.71 -22.70
#